data_AF-A0A8B3RZE1-F1
#
_entry.id   AF-A0A8B3RZE1-F1
#
_cell.length_a   1.000
_cell.length_b   1.000
_cell.length_c   1.000
_cell.angle_alpha   90.00
_cell.angle_beta   90.00
_cell.angle_gamma   90.00
#
_symmetry.space_group_name_H-M   'P 1'
#
loop_
_entity.id
_entity.type
_entity.pdbx_description
1 polymer ?
#
loop_
_entity_poly.entity_id
_entity_poly.type
_entity_poly.pdbx_seq_one_letter_code
_entity_poly.pdbx_strand_id
1 'polypeptide(L)'
;MAQQLDITGFVENLKPYYVKIVAEGEEDILDEFISQIRIKKFPVSVKNLDIEFKAATGKFEYFDIKRGDWREELGECMDVAGTLLYRSVELGVLSESRVEVGRTWREYARKAGYSYAHPGRSP
;
A
#
# COMPACT_ATOMS: atom_id res chain seq x y z
N MET A 1 -0.92 -3.67 15.30
CA MET A 1 -1.83 -4.81 15.07
C MET A 1 -1.51 -5.91 16.08
N ALA A 2 -0.59 -6.84 15.80
CA ALA A 2 -0.35 -7.98 16.69
C ALA A 2 0.07 -7.63 18.13
N GLN A 3 0.95 -6.65 18.36
CA GLN A 3 1.33 -6.23 19.74
C GLN A 3 0.24 -5.43 20.48
N GLN A 4 -0.78 -4.95 19.78
CA GLN A 4 -1.90 -4.22 20.38
C GLN A 4 -3.06 -5.15 20.74
N LEU A 5 -3.02 -6.37 20.21
CA LEU A 5 -3.93 -7.47 20.48
C LEU A 5 -3.14 -8.48 21.31
N ASP A 6 -3.80 -9.30 22.13
CA ASP A 6 -3.09 -10.30 22.95
C ASP A 6 -2.74 -11.54 22.10
N ILE A 7 -1.95 -11.34 21.05
CA ILE A 7 -1.59 -12.35 20.04
C ILE A 7 -0.11 -12.65 20.13
N THR A 8 0.24 -13.94 20.17
CA THR A 8 1.61 -14.44 20.07
C THR A 8 1.84 -15.17 18.75
N GLY A 9 3.10 -15.38 18.35
CA GLY A 9 3.42 -16.06 17.10
C GLY A 9 4.56 -15.40 16.33
N PHE A 10 4.49 -15.42 15.00
CA PHE A 10 5.46 -14.71 14.18
C PHE A 10 4.93 -14.38 12.78
N VAL A 11 5.60 -13.42 12.15
CA VAL A 11 5.48 -13.13 10.72
C VAL A 11 6.84 -13.31 10.04
N GLU A 12 6.86 -13.87 8.83
CA GLU A 12 8.04 -13.99 7.98
C GLU A 12 7.73 -13.68 6.52
N ASN A 13 8.67 -13.01 5.84
CA ASN A 13 8.60 -12.82 4.40
C ASN A 13 9.07 -14.11 3.69
N LEU A 14 8.25 -14.58 2.74
CA LEU A 14 8.54 -15.73 1.89
C LEU A 14 8.70 -15.25 0.45
N LYS A 15 9.87 -15.52 -0.15
CA LYS A 15 10.15 -15.14 -1.53
C LYS A 15 9.24 -15.93 -2.50
N PRO A 16 8.78 -15.31 -3.61
CA PRO A 16 9.06 -13.93 -4.00
C PRO A 16 8.13 -12.87 -3.38
N TYR A 17 6.87 -13.19 -3.06
CA TYR A 17 5.87 -12.17 -2.67
C TYR A 17 4.88 -12.64 -1.59
N TYR A 18 5.20 -13.71 -0.88
CA TYR A 18 4.31 -14.29 0.13
C TYR A 18 4.71 -13.78 1.52
N VAL A 19 3.73 -13.68 2.40
CA VAL A 19 3.96 -13.45 3.83
C VAL A 19 3.30 -14.60 4.55
N LYS A 20 4.03 -15.22 5.47
CA LYS A 20 3.49 -16.25 6.35
C LYS A 20 3.35 -15.67 7.74
N ILE A 21 2.16 -15.87 8.31
CA ILE A 21 1.83 -15.47 9.66
C ILE A 21 1.40 -16.73 10.41
N VAL A 22 2.00 -16.94 11.58
CA VAL A 22 1.51 -17.89 12.59
C VAL A 22 1.06 -17.04 13.76
N ALA A 23 -0.17 -17.20 14.20
CA ALA A 23 -0.76 -16.43 15.28
C ALA A 23 -1.52 -17.38 16.23
N GLU A 24 -1.32 -17.20 17.53
CA GLU A 24 -2.06 -17.85 18.61
C GLU A 24 -2.72 -16.75 19.47
N GLY A 25 -3.97 -16.99 19.87
CA GLY A 25 -4.79 -16.04 20.64
C GLY A 25 -6.23 -16.53 20.75
N GLU A 26 -7.06 -15.77 21.44
CA GLU A 26 -8.51 -16.02 21.51
C GLU A 26 -9.18 -15.86 20.14
N GLU A 27 -10.25 -16.63 19.89
CA GLU A 27 -10.90 -16.72 18.57
C GLU A 27 -11.39 -15.37 18.04
N ASP A 28 -12.03 -14.57 18.91
CA ASP A 28 -12.53 -13.24 18.58
C ASP A 28 -11.41 -12.25 18.24
N ILE A 29 -10.29 -12.33 18.97
CA ILE A 29 -9.09 -11.53 18.73
C ILE A 29 -8.42 -11.93 17.40
N LEU A 30 -8.37 -13.23 17.10
CA LEU A 30 -7.82 -13.73 15.83
C LEU A 30 -8.67 -13.30 14.63
N ASP A 31 -10.00 -13.31 14.77
CA ASP A 31 -10.92 -12.81 13.74
C ASP A 31 -10.71 -11.31 13.47
N GLU A 32 -10.56 -10.51 14.52
CA GLU A 32 -10.23 -9.09 14.39
C GLU A 32 -8.90 -8.91 13.65
N PHE A 33 -7.87 -9.65 14.05
CA PHE A 33 -6.56 -9.59 13.43
C PHE A 33 -6.60 -9.97 11.94
N ILE A 34 -7.30 -11.05 11.58
CA ILE A 34 -7.51 -11.47 10.19
C ILE A 34 -8.20 -10.38 9.36
N SER A 35 -9.17 -9.67 9.94
CA SER A 35 -9.86 -8.59 9.25
C SER A 35 -8.91 -7.44 8.88
N GLN A 36 -7.95 -7.12 9.76
CA GLN A 36 -6.97 -6.06 9.57
C GLN A 36 -5.90 -6.41 8.53
N ILE A 37 -5.65 -7.71 8.29
CA ILE A 37 -4.70 -8.19 7.28
C ILE A 37 -5.20 -7.93 5.85
N ARG A 38 -6.51 -7.73 5.63
CA ARG A 38 -7.09 -7.46 4.30
C ARG A 38 -6.82 -6.02 3.82
N ILE A 39 -5.55 -5.67 3.66
CA ILE A 39 -5.07 -4.34 3.28
C ILE A 39 -5.26 -4.12 1.78
N LYS A 40 -6.02 -3.08 1.43
CA LYS A 40 -6.21 -2.58 0.04
C LYS A 40 -5.78 -1.13 -0.07
N LYS A 41 -4.54 -0.82 0.34
CA LYS A 41 -4.02 0.55 0.37
C LYS A 41 -2.58 0.59 -0.11
N PHE A 42 -2.38 1.24 -1.26
CA PHE A 42 -1.07 1.47 -1.83
C PHE A 42 -0.07 2.03 -0.79
N PRO A 43 1.18 1.51 -0.72
CA PRO A 43 1.81 0.58 -1.66
C PRO A 43 1.51 -0.91 -1.44
N VAL A 44 0.71 -1.29 -0.43
CA VAL A 44 0.43 -2.69 -0.09
C VAL A 44 -0.97 -3.11 -0.54
N SER A 45 -1.06 -4.25 -1.21
CA SER A 45 -2.36 -4.82 -1.62
C SER A 45 -2.33 -6.33 -1.47
N VAL A 46 -3.06 -6.85 -0.49
CA VAL A 46 -3.19 -8.29 -0.27
C VAL A 46 -4.14 -8.86 -1.32
N LYS A 47 -3.59 -9.70 -2.22
CA LYS A 47 -4.34 -10.31 -3.33
C LYS A 47 -5.15 -11.53 -2.89
N ASN A 48 -4.55 -12.38 -2.07
CA ASN A 48 -5.19 -13.56 -1.50
C ASN A 48 -4.77 -13.72 -0.03
N LEU A 49 -5.62 -14.37 0.76
CA LEU A 49 -5.37 -14.72 2.16
C LEU A 49 -5.89 -16.13 2.40
N ASP A 50 -4.97 -17.09 2.53
CA ASP A 50 -5.27 -18.49 2.84
C ASP A 50 -5.12 -18.68 4.36
N ILE A 51 -6.16 -19.20 5.02
CA ILE A 51 -6.24 -19.30 6.48
C ILE A 51 -6.52 -20.75 6.88
N GLU A 52 -5.77 -21.25 7.86
CA GLU A 52 -5.96 -22.56 8.46
C GLU A 52 -5.95 -22.41 9.97
N PHE A 53 -7.02 -22.86 10.65
CA PHE A 53 -7.12 -22.84 12.10
C PHE A 53 -6.63 -24.17 12.70
N LYS A 54 -5.89 -24.08 13.80
CA LYS A 54 -5.35 -25.21 14.56
C LYS A 54 -5.42 -24.92 16.05
N ALA A 55 -5.34 -25.96 16.87
CA ALA A 55 -5.15 -25.80 18.31
C ALA A 55 -3.84 -25.05 18.59
N ALA A 56 -3.87 -24.11 19.53
CA ALA A 56 -2.70 -23.38 19.97
C ALA A 56 -1.63 -24.35 20.51
N THR A 57 -0.39 -24.13 20.10
CA THR A 57 0.75 -24.95 20.54
C THR A 57 1.33 -24.45 21.86
N GLY A 58 1.08 -23.18 22.23
CA GLY A 58 1.59 -22.55 23.44
C GLY A 58 3.10 -22.31 23.41
N LYS A 59 3.72 -22.33 22.22
CA LYS A 59 5.18 -22.23 22.05
C LYS A 59 5.69 -20.80 21.90
N PHE A 60 4.79 -19.83 21.74
CA PHE A 60 5.15 -18.44 21.48
C PHE A 60 4.85 -17.60 22.72
N GLU A 61 5.88 -16.95 23.25
CA GLU A 61 5.76 -16.01 24.38
C GLU A 61 5.40 -14.60 23.90
N TYR A 62 5.79 -14.25 22.67
CA TYR A 62 5.56 -12.95 22.06
C TYR A 62 5.32 -13.09 20.55
N PHE A 63 4.96 -11.99 19.89
CA PHE A 63 4.81 -11.93 18.44
C PHE A 63 6.09 -11.43 17.77
N ASP A 64 6.72 -12.30 16.98
CA ASP A 64 8.01 -12.04 16.35
C ASP A 64 7.95 -11.58 14.89
N ILE A 65 8.89 -10.72 14.48
CA ILE A 65 9.12 -10.39 13.06
C ILE A 65 10.42 -11.05 12.63
N LYS A 66 10.30 -12.15 11.87
CA LYS A 66 11.47 -12.86 11.33
C LYS A 66 11.92 -12.17 10.05
N ARG A 67 13.11 -11.57 10.12
CA ARG A 67 13.77 -10.91 9.00
C ARG A 67 14.80 -11.84 8.35
N GLY A 68 14.90 -11.74 7.04
CA GLY A 68 15.94 -12.39 6.25
C GLY A 68 17.25 -11.59 6.29
N ASP A 69 18.05 -11.69 5.23
CA ASP A 69 19.22 -10.84 5.07
C ASP A 69 18.77 -9.37 4.94
N TRP A 70 19.18 -8.54 5.89
CA TRP A 70 18.81 -7.12 5.93
C TRP A 70 19.26 -6.34 4.69
N ARG A 71 20.32 -6.78 3.99
CA ARG A 71 20.78 -6.14 2.75
C ARG A 71 19.82 -6.40 1.60
N GLU A 72 19.30 -7.62 1.52
CA GLU A 72 18.28 -7.97 0.52
C GLU A 72 16.97 -7.24 0.82
N GLU A 73 16.50 -7.27 2.07
CA GLU A 73 15.28 -6.56 2.48
C GLU A 73 15.39 -5.04 2.26
N LEU A 74 16.55 -4.44 2.54
CA LEU A 74 16.80 -3.03 2.28
C LEU A 74 16.82 -2.73 0.78
N GLY A 75 17.41 -3.61 -0.03
CA GLY A 75 17.40 -3.50 -1.49
C GLY A 75 15.98 -3.48 -2.05
N GLU A 76 15.15 -4.44 -1.66
CA GLU A 76 13.74 -4.50 -2.07
C GLU A 76 12.95 -3.24 -1.65
N CYS A 77 13.21 -2.73 -0.45
CA CYS A 77 12.60 -1.49 0.03
C CYS A 77 13.03 -0.28 -0.81
N MET A 78 14.32 -0.18 -1.14
CA MET A 78 14.86 0.88 -1.99
C MET A 78 14.31 0.84 -3.42
N ASP A 79 14.11 -0.35 -3.99
CA ASP A 79 13.50 -0.52 -5.31
C ASP A 79 12.06 0.00 -5.35
N VAL A 80 11.27 -0.31 -4.31
CA VAL A 80 9.91 0.24 -4.16
C VAL A 80 9.97 1.76 -4.01
N ALA A 81 10.83 2.28 -3.13
CA ALA A 81 10.96 3.73 -2.93
C ALA A 81 11.37 4.46 -4.23
N GLY A 82 12.31 3.91 -4.99
CA GLY A 82 12.73 4.43 -6.29
C GLY A 82 11.59 4.47 -7.30
N THR A 83 10.80 3.38 -7.38
CA THR A 83 9.61 3.31 -8.25
C THR A 83 8.56 4.36 -7.87
N LEU A 84 8.34 4.56 -6.57
CA LEU A 84 7.41 5.58 -6.05
C LEU A 84 7.87 7.00 -6.37
N LEU A 85 9.15 7.29 -6.12
CA LEU A 85 9.75 8.60 -6.40
C LEU A 85 9.68 8.94 -7.88
N TYR A 86 10.03 8.00 -8.76
CA TYR A 86 9.94 8.17 -10.20
C TYR A 86 8.51 8.53 -10.64
N ARG A 87 7.52 7.77 -10.16
CA ARG A 87 6.11 8.01 -10.47
C ARG A 87 5.62 9.37 -9.96
N SER A 88 6.09 9.82 -8.79
CA SER A 88 5.77 11.15 -8.26
C SER A 88 6.33 12.27 -9.14
N VAL A 89 7.57 12.13 -9.63
CA VAL A 89 8.18 13.10 -10.56
C VAL A 89 7.40 13.12 -11.88
N GLU A 90 7.09 11.96 -12.45
CA GLU A 90 6.33 11.86 -13.70
C GLU A 90 4.94 12.52 -13.59
N LEU A 91 4.20 12.25 -12.51
CA LEU A 91 2.91 12.89 -12.26
C LEU A 91 3.02 14.40 -12.05
N GLY A 92 4.11 14.88 -11.43
CA GLY A 92 4.42 16.30 -11.29
C GLY A 92 4.62 16.97 -12.64
N VAL A 93 5.47 16.40 -13.49
CA VAL A 93 5.75 16.91 -14.85
C VAL A 93 4.48 16.92 -15.71
N LEU A 94 3.66 15.88 -15.63
CA LEU A 94 2.37 15.81 -16.33
C LEU A 94 1.38 16.87 -15.83
N SER A 95 1.36 17.15 -14.52
CA SER A 95 0.53 18.19 -13.93
C SER A 95 0.92 19.58 -14.45
N GLU A 96 2.21 19.91 -14.43
CA GLU A 96 2.76 21.17 -14.94
C GLU A 96 2.43 21.36 -16.42
N SER A 97 2.66 20.32 -17.23
CA SER A 97 2.36 20.31 -18.66
C SER A 97 0.87 20.56 -18.94
N ARG A 98 -0.04 19.94 -18.18
CA ARG A 98 -1.50 20.17 -18.32
C ARG A 98 -1.89 21.60 -17.95
N VAL A 99 -1.29 22.16 -16.90
CA VAL A 99 -1.52 23.54 -16.48
C VAL A 99 -1.07 24.52 -17.57
N GLU A 100 0.10 24.28 -18.17
CA GLU A 100 0.65 25.12 -19.23
C GLU A 100 -0.21 25.09 -20.49
N VAL A 101 -0.56 23.90 -20.99
CA VAL A 101 -1.50 23.75 -22.11
C VAL A 101 -2.81 24.47 -21.84
N GLY A 102 -3.36 24.35 -20.62
CA GLY A 102 -4.57 25.05 -20.21
C GLY A 102 -4.43 26.57 -20.13
N ARG A 103 -3.22 27.13 -19.88
CA ARG A 103 -2.98 28.58 -19.97
C ARG A 103 -2.93 29.04 -21.42
N THR A 104 -2.19 28.33 -22.27
CA THR A 104 -2.07 28.66 -23.70
C THR A 104 -3.43 28.68 -24.40
N TRP A 105 -4.27 27.68 -24.14
CA TRP A 105 -5.63 27.62 -24.69
C TRP A 105 -6.53 28.77 -24.20
N ARG A 106 -6.40 29.19 -22.94
CA ARG A 106 -7.14 30.35 -22.40
C ARG A 106 -6.71 31.66 -23.05
N GLU A 107 -5.42 31.85 -23.32
CA GLU A 107 -4.92 33.03 -24.02
C GLU A 107 -5.36 33.07 -25.48
N TYR A 108 -5.30 31.92 -26.17
CA TYR A 108 -5.81 31.79 -27.53
C TYR A 108 -7.30 32.12 -27.61
N ALA A 109 -8.13 31.51 -26.76
CA ALA A 109 -9.57 31.74 -26.72
C ALA A 109 -9.89 33.23 -26.47
N ARG A 110 -9.16 33.88 -25.56
CA ARG A 110 -9.31 35.33 -25.30
C ARG A 110 -8.99 36.19 -26.52
N LYS A 111 -7.90 35.88 -27.24
CA LYS A 111 -7.52 36.61 -28.47
C LYS A 111 -8.50 36.38 -29.62
N ALA A 112 -9.06 35.19 -29.73
CA ALA A 112 -10.00 34.80 -30.77
C ALA A 112 -11.47 35.15 -30.44
N GLY A 113 -11.74 35.78 -29.29
CA GLY A 113 -13.10 36.19 -28.88
C GLY A 113 -14.00 35.04 -28.43
N TYR A 114 -13.44 33.86 -28.14
CA TYR A 114 -14.18 32.71 -27.62
C TYR A 114 -14.34 32.79 -26.10
N SER A 115 -15.57 32.56 -25.62
CA SER A 115 -15.86 32.33 -24.20
C SER A 115 -15.45 30.92 -23.79
N TYR A 116 -14.65 30.79 -22.74
CA TYR A 116 -14.17 29.50 -22.25
C TYR A 116 -15.25 28.85 -21.35
N ALA A 117 -15.90 27.80 -21.84
CA ALA A 117 -16.76 26.95 -21.01
C ALA A 117 -15.89 25.94 -20.25
N HIS A 118 -16.01 25.88 -18.92
CA HIS A 118 -15.32 24.88 -18.12
C HIS A 118 -15.84 23.47 -18.46
N PRO A 119 -15.01 22.55 -18.97
CA PRO A 119 -15.43 21.17 -19.14
C PRO A 119 -15.43 20.50 -17.76
N GLY A 120 -16.61 20.33 -17.16
CA GLY A 120 -16.75 19.60 -15.89
C GLY A 120 -17.83 20.09 -14.92
N ARG A 121 -18.53 21.20 -15.19
CA ARG A 121 -19.80 21.50 -14.52
C ARG A 121 -20.94 21.28 -15.49
N SER A 122 -21.51 20.08 -15.47
CA SER A 122 -22.94 19.94 -15.78
C SER A 122 -23.74 20.59 -14.64
N PRO A 123 -24.92 21.17 -14.93
CA PRO A 123 -25.80 21.73 -13.91
C PRO A 123 -26.24 20.68 -12.88
#